data_AF-A0A3C1YLW2-F1
#
_entry.id   AF-A0A3C1YLW2-F1
#
_cell.length_a   1.000
_cell.length_b   1.000
_cell.length_c   1.000
_cell.angle_alpha   90.00
_cell.angle_beta   90.00
_cell.angle_gamma   90.00
#
_symmetry.space_group_name_H-M   'P 1'
#
loop_
_entity.id
_entity.type
_entity.pdbx_description
1 polymer ?
#
loop_
_entity_poly.entity_id
_entity_poly.type
_entity_poly.pdbx_seq_one_letter_code
_entity_poly.pdbx_strand_id
1 'polypeptide(L)'
;MSAVTFDYSATKKFISQDEVKFITAQTEAAKKEVLDGNGAGNDFLGWVDLPENYDKEEFARIKAAAKKIISDSEVFVVIGIGGSYLGARAAIEYLGHTFYNELPKDKRKTPEIYFCGNSLSGTYLKHLVDVIGDRDFSLNIISKSGTTTEPAVAFRVLREKLVKKYGEEEAAKRIYATTDKVKGALKNLA
;
A
#
# COMPACT_ATOMS: atom_id res chain seq x y z
N MET A 1 -26.85 -4.16 15.82
CA MET A 1 -26.75 -3.05 14.84
C MET A 1 -25.43 -3.22 14.09
N SER A 2 -25.42 -3.06 12.75
CA SER A 2 -24.17 -3.10 11.99
C SER A 2 -23.33 -1.84 12.27
N ALA A 3 -22.01 -1.97 12.28
CA ALA A 3 -21.09 -0.84 12.49
C ALA A 3 -21.07 0.15 11.31
N VAL A 4 -21.52 -0.29 10.13
CA VAL A 4 -21.70 0.52 8.92
C VAL A 4 -23.15 0.38 8.48
N THR A 5 -23.79 1.49 8.12
CA THR A 5 -25.16 1.53 7.62
C THR A 5 -25.19 2.16 6.23
N PHE A 6 -26.08 1.67 5.37
CA PHE A 6 -26.33 2.22 4.05
C PHE A 6 -27.73 2.85 4.04
N ASP A 7 -27.80 4.18 3.91
CA ASP A 7 -29.04 4.92 3.78
C ASP A 7 -29.14 5.54 2.39
N TYR A 8 -30.06 5.04 1.57
CA TYR A 8 -30.39 5.60 0.25
C TYR A 8 -31.69 6.43 0.28
N SER A 9 -32.19 6.83 1.46
CA SER A 9 -33.45 7.55 1.58
C SER A 9 -33.51 8.87 0.80
N ALA A 10 -32.36 9.53 0.61
CA ALA A 10 -32.24 10.74 -0.19
C ALA A 10 -32.52 10.50 -1.70
N THR A 11 -32.43 9.26 -2.20
CA THR A 11 -32.64 8.94 -3.61
C THR A 11 -34.09 8.62 -3.97
N LYS A 12 -35.03 8.60 -2.99
CA LYS A 12 -36.44 8.19 -3.18
C LYS A 12 -37.22 8.94 -4.27
N LYS A 13 -36.78 10.16 -4.65
CA LYS A 13 -37.39 10.94 -5.74
C LYS A 13 -36.94 10.49 -7.13
N PHE A 14 -35.86 9.72 -7.20
CA PHE A 14 -35.18 9.31 -8.42
C PHE A 14 -35.18 7.80 -8.62
N ILE A 15 -35.28 7.03 -7.52
CA ILE A 15 -35.26 5.57 -7.52
C ILE A 15 -36.44 5.09 -6.69
N SER A 16 -37.38 4.39 -7.33
CA SER A 16 -38.52 3.77 -6.64
C SER A 16 -38.12 2.49 -5.91
N GLN A 17 -38.94 2.07 -4.94
CA GLN A 17 -38.72 0.80 -4.24
C GLN A 17 -38.85 -0.41 -5.17
N ASP A 18 -39.68 -0.31 -6.20
CA ASP A 18 -39.89 -1.42 -7.13
C ASP A 18 -38.70 -1.60 -8.07
N GLU A 19 -38.02 -0.52 -8.49
CA GLU A 19 -36.76 -0.62 -9.23
C GLU A 19 -35.69 -1.40 -8.47
N VAL A 20 -35.56 -1.17 -7.15
CA VAL A 20 -34.63 -1.93 -6.29
C VAL A 20 -35.03 -3.40 -6.24
N LYS A 21 -36.34 -3.71 -6.16
CA LYS A 21 -36.82 -5.10 -6.18
C LYS A 21 -36.54 -5.76 -7.54
N PHE A 22 -36.73 -5.05 -8.66
CA PHE A 22 -36.56 -5.61 -10.00
C PHE A 22 -35.13 -6.09 -10.27
N ILE A 23 -34.11 -5.50 -9.64
CA ILE A 23 -32.72 -5.93 -9.80
C ILE A 23 -32.29 -7.05 -8.85
N THR A 24 -33.20 -7.58 -8.01
CA THR A 24 -32.86 -8.58 -6.99
C THR A 24 -32.28 -9.85 -7.62
N ALA A 25 -32.94 -10.41 -8.63
CA ALA A 25 -32.48 -11.63 -9.29
C ALA A 25 -31.09 -11.48 -9.93
N GLN A 26 -30.81 -10.32 -10.53
CA GLN A 26 -29.51 -10.01 -11.14
C GLN A 26 -28.42 -9.85 -10.07
N THR A 27 -28.74 -9.22 -8.95
CA THR A 27 -27.82 -9.02 -7.82
C THR A 27 -27.49 -10.34 -7.12
N GLU A 28 -28.47 -11.23 -6.95
CA GLU A 28 -28.25 -12.56 -6.39
C GLU A 28 -27.40 -13.45 -7.30
N ALA A 29 -27.63 -13.39 -8.62
CA ALA A 29 -26.80 -14.08 -9.60
C ALA A 29 -25.34 -13.58 -9.55
N ALA A 30 -25.12 -12.26 -9.56
CA ALA A 30 -23.79 -11.68 -9.46
C ALA A 30 -23.09 -12.04 -8.14
N LYS A 31 -23.81 -12.03 -7.02
CA LYS A 31 -23.30 -12.48 -5.72
C LYS A 31 -22.85 -13.94 -5.81
N LYS A 32 -23.66 -14.81 -6.42
CA LYS A 32 -23.32 -16.23 -6.59
C LYS A 32 -22.06 -16.39 -7.44
N GLU A 33 -21.92 -15.65 -8.54
CA GLU A 33 -20.71 -15.72 -9.39
C GLU A 33 -19.42 -15.38 -8.63
N VAL A 34 -19.48 -14.36 -7.77
CA VAL A 34 -18.35 -13.94 -6.92
C VAL A 34 -18.05 -14.99 -5.85
N LEU A 35 -19.06 -15.50 -5.15
CA LEU A 35 -18.86 -16.45 -4.05
C LEU A 35 -18.48 -17.85 -4.53
N ASP A 36 -18.98 -18.28 -5.68
CA ASP A 36 -18.63 -19.57 -6.28
C ASP A 36 -17.34 -19.51 -7.12
N GLY A 37 -16.90 -18.31 -7.50
CA GLY A 37 -15.72 -18.12 -8.34
C GLY A 37 -15.88 -18.65 -9.77
N ASN A 38 -17.09 -18.58 -10.35
CA ASN A 38 -17.36 -19.05 -11.71
C ASN A 38 -17.62 -17.92 -12.73
N GLY A 39 -17.58 -16.65 -12.28
CA GLY A 39 -17.68 -15.47 -13.14
C GLY A 39 -16.37 -15.13 -13.87
N ALA A 40 -16.45 -14.17 -14.79
CA ALA A 40 -15.26 -13.66 -15.48
C ALA A 40 -14.28 -12.99 -14.49
N GLY A 41 -12.98 -13.29 -14.62
CA GLY A 41 -11.95 -12.75 -13.73
C GLY A 41 -11.83 -13.48 -12.38
N ASN A 42 -12.39 -14.68 -12.25
CA ASN A 42 -12.34 -15.51 -11.05
C ASN A 42 -10.93 -15.80 -10.52
N ASP A 43 -9.90 -15.73 -11.36
CA ASP A 43 -8.48 -15.80 -10.96
C ASP A 43 -8.07 -14.74 -9.91
N PHE A 44 -8.86 -13.67 -9.73
CA PHE A 44 -8.54 -12.52 -8.88
C PHE A 44 -9.54 -12.30 -7.72
N LEU A 45 -10.22 -13.35 -7.26
CA LEU A 45 -11.20 -13.28 -6.16
C LEU A 45 -10.62 -13.50 -4.75
N GLY A 46 -9.30 -13.63 -4.61
CA GLY A 46 -8.66 -13.87 -3.31
C GLY A 46 -8.83 -12.75 -2.27
N TRP A 47 -9.50 -11.64 -2.59
CA TRP A 47 -9.86 -10.58 -1.63
C TRP A 47 -11.14 -10.89 -0.85
N VAL A 48 -11.98 -11.82 -1.34
CA VAL A 48 -13.29 -12.13 -0.74
C VAL A 48 -13.13 -12.74 0.65
N ASP A 49 -12.19 -13.68 0.80
CA ASP A 49 -11.94 -14.41 2.04
C ASP A 49 -10.65 -13.99 2.75
N LEU A 50 -9.85 -13.08 2.16
CA LEU A 50 -8.62 -12.55 2.74
C LEU A 50 -8.76 -12.08 4.20
N PRO A 51 -9.83 -11.38 4.62
CA PRO A 51 -9.98 -10.95 6.02
C PRO A 51 -9.95 -12.10 7.03
N GLU A 52 -10.38 -13.30 6.62
CA GLU A 52 -10.40 -14.50 7.44
C GLU A 52 -9.12 -15.34 7.21
N ASN A 53 -8.76 -15.54 5.94
CA ASN A 53 -7.77 -16.53 5.48
C ASN A 53 -6.38 -15.96 5.16
N TYR A 54 -6.06 -14.72 5.55
CA TYR A 54 -4.70 -14.19 5.38
C TYR A 54 -3.64 -15.03 6.11
N ASP A 55 -2.42 -15.06 5.55
CA ASP A 55 -1.26 -15.75 6.14
C ASP A 55 -0.85 -15.11 7.48
N LYS A 56 -1.03 -15.85 8.58
CA LYS A 56 -0.76 -15.36 9.94
C LYS A 56 0.75 -15.23 10.23
N GLU A 57 1.59 -16.03 9.58
CA GLU A 57 3.04 -15.95 9.74
C GLU A 57 3.58 -14.72 9.01
N GLU A 58 3.11 -14.45 7.80
CA GLU A 58 3.40 -13.20 7.09
C GLU A 58 2.95 -11.99 7.89
N PHE A 59 1.75 -12.01 8.45
CA PHE A 59 1.26 -10.92 9.29
C PHE A 59 2.15 -10.68 10.52
N ALA A 60 2.68 -11.74 11.14
CA ALA A 60 3.65 -11.62 12.22
C ALA A 60 4.98 -11.00 11.73
N ARG A 61 5.48 -11.41 10.56
CA ARG A 61 6.68 -10.82 9.92
C ARG A 61 6.48 -9.32 9.60
N ILE A 62 5.31 -8.92 9.12
CA ILE A 62 4.98 -7.50 8.87
C ILE A 62 5.08 -6.69 10.17
N LYS A 63 4.51 -7.20 11.27
CA LYS A 63 4.61 -6.53 12.58
C LYS A 63 6.06 -6.42 13.08
N ALA A 64 6.86 -7.47 12.86
CA ALA A 64 8.28 -7.45 13.23
C ALA A 64 9.09 -6.44 12.39
N ALA A 65 8.85 -6.41 11.08
CA ALA A 65 9.47 -5.44 10.17
C ALA A 65 9.10 -3.99 10.56
N ALA A 66 7.82 -3.73 10.85
CA ALA A 66 7.39 -2.41 11.30
C ALA A 66 8.10 -1.96 12.60
N LYS A 67 8.26 -2.86 13.58
CA LYS A 67 9.03 -2.57 14.80
C LYS A 67 10.49 -2.23 14.50
N LYS A 68 11.13 -3.00 13.61
CA LYS A 68 12.51 -2.73 13.17
C LYS A 68 12.63 -1.35 12.53
N ILE A 69 11.77 -1.05 11.56
CA ILE A 69 11.70 0.26 10.88
C ILE A 69 11.53 1.40 11.89
N ILE A 70 10.64 1.25 12.87
CA ILE A 70 10.44 2.26 13.93
C ILE A 70 11.71 2.47 14.76
N SER A 71 12.49 1.42 15.02
CA SER A 71 13.69 1.50 15.85
C SER A 71 14.91 2.07 15.14
N ASP A 72 15.00 1.91 13.81
CA ASP A 72 16.22 2.18 13.05
C ASP A 72 16.08 3.26 11.97
N SER A 73 14.91 3.87 11.84
CA SER A 73 14.61 4.84 10.79
C SER A 73 13.87 6.06 11.34
N GLU A 74 14.17 7.22 10.80
CA GLU A 74 13.45 8.47 11.00
C GLU A 74 12.47 8.75 9.86
N VAL A 75 12.76 8.20 8.68
CA VAL A 75 11.95 8.29 7.47
C VAL A 75 11.66 6.91 6.90
N PHE A 76 10.41 6.66 6.52
CA PHE A 76 9.98 5.47 5.80
C PHE A 76 9.39 5.88 4.44
N VAL A 77 9.98 5.38 3.36
CA VAL A 77 9.53 5.72 2.00
C VAL A 77 8.85 4.52 1.36
N VAL A 78 7.58 4.70 1.00
CA VAL A 78 6.82 3.71 0.22
C VAL A 78 6.95 4.06 -1.26
N ILE A 79 7.42 3.09 -2.04
CA ILE A 79 7.64 3.24 -3.48
C ILE A 79 6.64 2.36 -4.23
N GLY A 80 5.66 2.98 -4.88
CA GLY A 80 4.58 2.27 -5.55
C GLY A 80 3.60 3.22 -6.24
N ILE A 81 2.76 2.68 -7.14
CA ILE A 81 1.72 3.42 -7.86
C ILE A 81 0.41 2.63 -7.87
N GLY A 82 -0.72 3.31 -8.09
CA GLY A 82 -2.04 2.68 -8.17
C GLY A 82 -2.42 1.98 -6.87
N GLY A 83 -2.77 0.69 -6.95
CA GLY A 83 -3.13 -0.13 -5.79
C GLY A 83 -2.01 -0.28 -4.76
N SER A 84 -0.75 -0.23 -5.18
CA SER A 84 0.44 -0.27 -4.31
C SER A 84 0.69 1.04 -3.54
N TYR A 85 -0.17 2.03 -3.71
CA TYR A 85 -0.02 3.38 -3.16
C TYR A 85 -1.29 3.86 -2.45
N LEU A 86 -2.44 3.83 -3.14
CA LEU A 86 -3.67 4.47 -2.66
C LEU A 86 -4.20 3.86 -1.36
N GLY A 87 -4.19 2.53 -1.22
CA GLY A 87 -4.70 1.87 -0.02
C GLY A 87 -3.92 2.25 1.24
N ALA A 88 -2.58 2.24 1.13
CA ALA A 88 -1.70 2.63 2.23
C ALA A 88 -1.88 4.11 2.60
N ARG A 89 -1.87 5.01 1.60
CA ARG A 89 -2.02 6.45 1.85
C ARG A 89 -3.38 6.79 2.44
N ALA A 90 -4.47 6.21 1.92
CA ALA A 90 -5.82 6.42 2.45
C ALA A 90 -5.94 5.99 3.91
N ALA A 91 -5.44 4.80 4.27
CA ALA A 91 -5.49 4.34 5.66
C ALA A 91 -4.65 5.21 6.61
N ILE A 92 -3.45 5.60 6.18
CA ILE A 92 -2.55 6.45 6.98
C ILE A 92 -3.14 7.85 7.17
N GLU A 93 -3.65 8.49 6.12
CA GLU A 93 -4.23 9.84 6.22
C GLU A 93 -5.56 9.84 6.98
N TYR A 94 -6.38 8.79 6.85
CA TYR A 94 -7.67 8.69 7.55
C TYR A 94 -7.52 8.44 9.06
N LEU A 95 -6.55 7.60 9.46
CA LEU A 95 -6.33 7.21 10.86
C LEU A 95 -5.27 8.07 11.57
N GLY A 96 -4.42 8.74 10.80
CA GLY A 96 -3.28 9.50 11.29
C GLY A 96 -3.59 10.95 11.64
N HIS A 97 -2.62 11.61 12.25
CA HIS A 97 -2.68 13.06 12.44
C HIS A 97 -2.57 13.78 11.10
N THR A 98 -3.41 14.78 10.83
CA THR A 98 -3.44 15.51 9.54
C THR A 98 -2.08 16.07 9.12
N PHE A 99 -1.28 16.50 10.09
CA PHE A 99 0.08 17.01 9.89
C PHE A 99 1.15 16.08 10.48
N TYR A 100 0.96 14.76 10.39
CA TYR A 100 1.80 13.79 11.11
C TYR A 100 3.30 14.00 10.90
N ASN A 101 3.74 14.26 9.67
CA ASN A 101 5.16 14.45 9.34
C ASN A 101 5.74 15.78 9.86
N GLU A 102 4.91 16.78 10.13
CA GLU A 102 5.33 18.08 10.70
C GLU A 102 5.48 18.00 12.22
N LEU A 103 5.03 16.91 12.85
CA LEU A 103 5.16 16.75 14.29
C LEU A 103 6.63 16.52 14.68
N PRO A 104 7.08 17.17 15.78
CA PRO A 104 8.35 16.85 16.41
C PRO A 104 8.48 15.35 16.72
N LYS A 105 9.72 14.83 16.67
CA LYS A 105 10.00 13.38 16.81
C LYS A 105 9.47 12.80 18.12
N ASP A 106 9.53 13.55 19.22
CA ASP A 106 9.01 13.18 20.54
C ASP A 106 7.48 13.03 20.58
N LYS A 107 6.76 13.65 19.64
CA LYS A 107 5.30 13.51 19.49
C LYS A 107 4.89 12.45 18.47
N ARG A 108 5.85 11.85 17.75
CA ARG A 108 5.61 10.77 16.78
C ARG A 108 5.93 9.42 17.40
N LYS A 109 5.17 8.39 17.01
CA LYS A 109 5.43 7.00 17.42
C LYS A 109 6.08 6.17 16.32
N THR A 110 6.18 6.73 15.12
CA THR A 110 6.70 6.09 13.91
C THR A 110 7.53 7.09 13.10
N PRO A 111 8.31 6.61 12.12
CA PRO A 111 8.98 7.47 11.15
C PRO A 111 8.00 8.40 10.41
N GLU A 112 8.52 9.47 9.83
CA GLU A 112 7.79 10.19 8.78
C GLU A 112 7.54 9.24 7.61
N ILE A 113 6.37 9.33 6.99
CA ILE A 113 6.02 8.47 5.86
C ILE A 113 5.93 9.32 4.60
N TYR A 114 6.71 8.96 3.57
CA TYR A 114 6.64 9.58 2.25
C TYR A 114 6.32 8.54 1.19
N PHE A 115 5.74 9.01 0.10
CA PHE A 115 5.37 8.18 -1.05
C PHE A 115 6.10 8.69 -2.28
N CYS A 116 6.65 7.78 -3.10
CA CYS A 116 7.17 8.14 -4.41
C CYS A 116 7.02 6.96 -5.39
N GLY A 117 7.50 7.13 -6.62
CA GLY A 117 7.27 6.13 -7.67
C GLY A 117 5.80 6.04 -8.11
N ASN A 118 4.96 6.98 -7.68
CA ASN A 118 3.58 7.19 -8.13
C ASN A 118 3.47 8.25 -9.25
N SER A 119 4.61 8.79 -9.70
CA SER A 119 4.75 9.69 -10.86
C SER A 119 6.20 9.66 -11.36
N LEU A 120 6.47 10.33 -12.49
CA LEU A 120 7.82 10.49 -13.07
C LEU A 120 8.42 11.89 -12.85
N SER A 121 7.93 12.64 -11.87
CA SER A 121 8.45 13.99 -11.60
C SER A 121 9.84 13.91 -10.96
N GLY A 122 10.88 14.24 -11.74
CA GLY A 122 12.25 14.35 -11.25
C GLY A 122 12.39 15.42 -10.15
N THR A 123 11.67 16.54 -10.28
CA THR A 123 11.61 17.61 -9.27
C THR A 123 11.06 17.09 -7.94
N TYR A 124 9.94 16.35 -7.97
CA TYR A 124 9.37 15.76 -6.76
C TYR A 124 10.34 14.80 -6.08
N LEU A 125 10.98 13.92 -6.87
CA LEU A 125 11.94 12.96 -6.34
C LEU A 125 13.18 13.64 -5.76
N LYS A 126 13.68 14.71 -6.40
CA LYS A 126 14.79 15.52 -5.88
C LYS A 126 14.43 16.19 -4.56
N HIS A 127 13.25 16.80 -4.47
CA HIS A 127 12.79 17.42 -3.23
C HIS A 127 12.62 16.39 -2.11
N LEU A 128 12.13 15.18 -2.43
CA LEU A 128 12.07 14.09 -1.44
C LEU A 128 13.46 13.67 -0.97
N VAL A 129 14.44 13.59 -1.86
CA VAL A 129 15.85 13.32 -1.49
C VAL A 129 16.38 14.40 -0.56
N ASP A 130 16.05 15.67 -0.80
CA ASP A 130 16.44 16.80 0.05
C ASP A 130 15.78 16.74 1.43
N VAL A 131 14.49 16.38 1.47
CA VAL A 131 13.77 16.14 2.73
C VAL A 131 14.42 15.00 3.51
N ILE A 132 14.75 13.87 2.88
CA ILE A 132 15.43 12.75 3.56
C ILE A 132 16.77 13.22 4.14
N GLY A 133 17.54 13.99 3.37
CA GLY A 133 18.84 14.52 3.82
C GLY A 133 19.77 13.40 4.28
N ASP A 134 20.38 13.57 5.46
CA ASP A 134 21.26 12.59 6.09
C ASP A 134 20.56 11.76 7.17
N ARG A 135 19.23 11.83 7.28
CA ARG A 135 18.44 11.10 8.28
C ARG A 135 18.44 9.61 8.03
N ASP A 136 18.18 8.83 9.07
CA ASP A 136 18.08 7.38 8.91
C ASP A 136 16.77 7.00 8.21
N PHE A 137 16.83 6.10 7.23
CA PHE A 137 15.65 5.75 6.45
C PHE A 137 15.58 4.29 6.02
N SER A 138 14.35 3.86 5.75
CA SER A 138 14.02 2.55 5.18
C SER A 138 13.12 2.73 3.95
N LEU A 139 13.23 1.79 3.01
CA LEU A 139 12.47 1.76 1.77
C LEU A 139 11.54 0.55 1.75
N ASN A 140 10.28 0.74 1.36
CA ASN A 140 9.40 -0.36 0.98
C ASN A 140 8.99 -0.21 -0.49
N ILE A 141 9.55 -1.03 -1.36
CA ILE A 141 9.17 -1.08 -2.77
C ILE A 141 8.05 -2.11 -2.96
N ILE A 142 6.95 -1.67 -3.58
CA ILE A 142 5.74 -2.46 -3.76
C ILE A 142 5.38 -2.50 -5.25
N SER A 143 5.72 -3.59 -5.93
CA SER A 143 5.37 -3.83 -7.33
C SER A 143 5.27 -5.33 -7.58
N LYS A 144 4.12 -5.80 -8.08
CA LYS A 144 3.93 -7.23 -8.38
C LYS A 144 4.93 -7.75 -9.42
N SER A 145 5.15 -6.99 -10.49
CA SER A 145 6.06 -7.40 -11.57
C SER A 145 7.51 -6.97 -11.32
N GLY A 146 7.72 -5.90 -10.56
CA GLY A 146 9.01 -5.21 -10.45
C GLY A 146 9.42 -4.43 -11.70
N THR A 147 8.54 -4.35 -12.70
CA THR A 147 8.82 -3.70 -14.01
C THR A 147 7.96 -2.46 -14.25
N THR A 148 7.06 -2.12 -13.32
CA THR A 148 6.31 -0.86 -13.38
C THR A 148 7.30 0.30 -13.39
N THR A 149 7.22 1.18 -14.39
CA THR A 149 8.28 2.14 -14.74
C THR A 149 8.56 3.14 -13.62
N GLU A 150 7.51 3.77 -13.10
CA GLU A 150 7.60 4.83 -12.10
C GLU A 150 8.25 4.37 -10.79
N PRO A 151 7.81 3.25 -10.15
CA PRO A 151 8.47 2.76 -8.95
C PRO A 151 9.87 2.20 -9.22
N ALA A 152 10.11 1.59 -10.39
CA ALA A 152 11.45 1.09 -10.74
C ALA A 152 12.48 2.23 -10.86
N VAL A 153 12.10 3.36 -11.48
CA VAL A 153 12.96 4.55 -11.58
C VAL A 153 13.22 5.16 -10.21
N ALA A 154 12.16 5.40 -9.42
CA ALA A 154 12.30 5.98 -8.09
C ALA A 154 13.15 5.11 -7.15
N PHE A 155 12.99 3.78 -7.23
CA PHE A 155 13.76 2.84 -6.43
C PHE A 155 15.24 2.82 -6.79
N ARG A 156 15.61 2.92 -8.07
CA ARG A 156 17.03 3.02 -8.47
C ARG A 156 17.71 4.21 -7.79
N VAL A 157 17.07 5.39 -7.83
CA VAL A 157 17.60 6.61 -7.22
C VAL A 157 17.73 6.48 -5.69
N LEU A 158 16.68 5.99 -5.02
CA LEU A 158 16.68 5.89 -3.56
C LEU A 158 17.56 4.74 -3.03
N ARG A 159 17.64 3.62 -3.74
CA ARG A 159 18.57 2.52 -3.43
C ARG A 159 20.01 3.02 -3.52
N GLU A 160 20.36 3.76 -4.56
CA GLU A 160 21.71 4.32 -4.70
C GLU A 160 22.07 5.22 -3.51
N LYS A 161 21.16 6.11 -3.10
CA LYS A 161 21.36 6.95 -1.90
C LYS A 161 21.53 6.10 -0.63
N LEU A 162 20.72 5.06 -0.46
CA LEU A 162 20.76 4.19 0.72
C LEU A 162 22.08 3.41 0.78
N VAL A 163 22.52 2.83 -0.34
CA VAL A 163 23.80 2.11 -0.46
C VAL A 163 24.97 3.05 -0.24
N LYS A 164 24.94 4.27 -0.78
CA LYS A 164 25.98 5.27 -0.51
C LYS A 164 26.10 5.62 0.98
N LYS A 165 25.00 5.60 1.72
CA LYS A 165 24.99 5.91 3.16
C LYS A 165 25.43 4.74 4.03
N TYR A 166 24.95 3.53 3.76
CA TYR A 166 25.10 2.39 4.66
C TYR A 166 25.99 1.25 4.13
N GLY A 167 26.39 1.28 2.86
CA GLY A 167 26.95 0.13 2.16
C GLY A 167 25.89 -0.90 1.78
N GLU A 168 26.26 -1.87 0.94
CA GLU A 168 25.32 -2.85 0.36
C GLU A 168 24.65 -3.74 1.43
N GLU A 169 25.42 -4.28 2.38
CA GLU A 169 24.90 -5.22 3.39
C GLU A 169 23.86 -4.58 4.32
N GLU A 170 24.12 -3.36 4.78
CA GLU A 170 23.21 -2.68 5.70
C GLU A 170 22.04 -2.02 4.96
N ALA A 171 22.24 -1.55 3.73
CA ALA A 171 21.14 -1.12 2.87
C ALA A 171 20.15 -2.25 2.60
N ALA A 172 20.62 -3.49 2.40
CA ALA A 172 19.76 -4.65 2.20
C ALA A 172 18.82 -4.91 3.39
N LYS A 173 19.25 -4.64 4.63
CA LYS A 173 18.41 -4.77 5.84
C LYS A 173 17.39 -3.65 6.03
N ARG A 174 17.43 -2.63 5.18
CA ARG A 174 16.58 -1.43 5.19
C ARG A 174 15.68 -1.34 3.96
N ILE A 175 15.79 -2.29 3.04
CA ILE A 175 14.92 -2.42 1.87
C ILE A 175 13.96 -3.58 2.11
N TYR A 176 12.68 -3.27 2.03
CA TYR A 176 11.59 -4.24 2.09
C TYR A 176 10.95 -4.31 0.70
N ALA A 177 10.79 -5.52 0.17
CA ALA A 177 10.20 -5.74 -1.16
C ALA A 177 8.89 -6.52 -1.03
N THR A 178 7.79 -5.89 -1.43
CA THR A 178 6.47 -6.53 -1.53
C THR A 178 6.17 -6.78 -3.02
N THR A 179 6.27 -8.04 -3.43
CA THR A 179 6.25 -8.46 -4.85
C THR A 179 5.59 -9.83 -5.01
N ASP A 180 5.48 -10.33 -6.24
CA ASP A 180 5.05 -11.70 -6.50
C ASP A 180 5.92 -12.74 -5.75
N LYS A 181 5.28 -13.83 -5.31
CA LYS A 181 5.89 -14.88 -4.49
C LYS A 181 7.07 -15.58 -5.18
N VAL A 182 7.02 -15.73 -6.50
CA VAL A 182 7.96 -16.55 -7.27
C VAL A 182 8.57 -15.80 -8.46
N LYS A 183 7.82 -14.88 -9.09
CA LYS A 183 8.17 -14.29 -10.39
C LYS A 183 8.55 -12.81 -10.27
N GLY A 184 9.12 -12.28 -11.34
CA GLY A 184 9.29 -10.83 -11.53
C GLY A 184 10.68 -10.30 -11.20
N ALA A 185 10.99 -9.14 -11.77
CA ALA A 185 12.33 -8.54 -11.67
C ALA A 185 12.68 -8.15 -10.22
N LEU A 186 11.69 -7.67 -9.47
CA LEU A 186 11.88 -7.30 -8.07
C LEU A 186 12.12 -8.52 -7.19
N LYS A 187 11.49 -9.66 -7.49
CA LYS A 187 11.72 -10.91 -6.75
C LYS A 187 13.12 -11.48 -6.98
N ASN A 188 13.66 -11.33 -8.18
CA ASN A 188 15.03 -11.76 -8.48
C ASN A 188 16.09 -10.84 -7.86
N LEU A 189 15.73 -9.58 -7.58
CA LEU A 189 16.61 -8.61 -6.96
C LEU A 189 16.65 -8.72 -5.43
N ALA A 190 15.58 -9.24 -4.82
CA ALA A 190 15.36 -9.32 -3.38
C ALA A 190 15.69 -10.72 -2.81
#